data_AF-A0A4R9KD47-F1
#
_entry.id   AF-A0A4R9KD47-F1
#
_cell.length_a   1.000
_cell.length_b   1.000
_cell.length_c   1.000
_cell.angle_alpha   90.00
_cell.angle_beta   90.00
_cell.angle_gamma   90.00
#
_symmetry.space_group_name_H-M   'P 1'
#
loop_
_entity.id
_entity.type
_entity.pdbx_description
1 polymer ?
#
loop_
_entity_poly.entity_id
_entity_poly.type
_entity_poly.pdbx_seq_one_letter_code
_entity_poly.pdbx_strand_id
1 'polypeptide(L)'
;MNTKIYVLLTSIFLLTNCDKDPREIAQEQLAKEIEPTRIKLEAFKKQPIYWSGIESSKDECVLSFIKSVSEGKSGENLACVLENREWEESFLPYVFGQGTILDSTPLEKYLQITSDRKNMGFEKIKTLVQNKKYKIISIQWNKNEKSNFGPFLGWKPVIQLSINRNTFVINEVKQVIEYKGTYKIAVIGP
;
A
#
# COMPACT_ATOMS: atom_id res chain seq x y z
N MET A 1 54.40 20.79 44.63
CA MET A 1 53.86 20.71 43.25
C MET A 1 53.13 19.39 43.15
N ASN A 2 51.80 19.35 42.99
CA ASN A 2 51.00 18.19 42.53
C ASN A 2 49.47 18.41 42.65
N THR A 3 49.00 19.55 43.14
CA THR A 3 47.56 19.82 43.27
C THR A 3 46.91 20.41 42.01
N LYS A 4 47.70 20.98 41.09
CA LYS A 4 47.18 21.63 39.86
C LYS A 4 46.83 20.64 38.73
N ILE A 5 47.31 19.39 38.79
CA ILE A 5 47.06 18.36 37.78
C ILE A 5 45.70 17.67 37.99
N TYR A 6 45.27 17.51 39.25
CA TYR A 6 44.00 16.85 39.56
C TYR A 6 42.76 17.67 39.15
N VAL A 7 42.85 19.00 39.21
CA VAL A 7 41.73 19.89 38.83
C VAL A 7 41.47 19.86 37.31
N LEU A 8 42.51 19.66 36.49
CA LEU A 8 42.39 19.60 35.03
C LEU A 8 41.77 18.29 34.53
N LEU A 9 42.01 17.18 35.26
CA LEU A 9 41.44 15.87 34.94
C LEU A 9 39.97 15.74 35.35
N THR A 10 39.54 16.42 36.41
CA THR A 10 38.12 16.47 36.80
C THR A 10 37.27 17.37 35.91
N SER A 11 37.85 18.40 35.26
CA SER A 11 37.11 19.28 34.35
C SER A 11 36.80 18.65 32.98
N ILE A 12 37.55 17.62 32.57
CA ILE A 12 37.31 16.91 31.29
C ILE A 12 36.16 15.89 31.42
N PHE A 13 35.88 15.42 32.64
CA PHE A 13 34.83 14.41 32.88
C PHE A 13 33.40 14.98 32.94
N LEU A 14 33.24 16.32 33.01
CA LEU A 14 31.94 17.00 33.09
C LEU A 14 31.38 17.44 31.73
N LEU A 15 32.11 17.20 30.62
CA LEU A 15 31.67 17.56 29.26
C LEU A 15 31.04 16.41 28.48
N THR A 16 30.81 15.24 29.09
CA THR A 16 30.26 14.06 28.41
C THR A 16 28.75 13.87 28.55
N ASN A 17 28.04 14.74 29.28
CA ASN A 17 26.58 14.78 29.24
C ASN A 17 26.12 15.63 28.05
N CYS A 18 26.38 15.12 26.86
CA CYS A 18 25.70 15.57 25.64
C CYS A 18 24.34 14.87 25.64
N ASP A 19 23.29 15.56 26.07
CA ASP A 19 21.93 15.05 25.93
C ASP A 19 21.67 14.75 24.45
N LYS A 20 21.25 13.51 24.15
CA LYS A 20 20.93 13.11 22.77
C LYS A 20 19.92 14.07 22.17
N ASP A 21 20.12 14.43 20.91
CA ASP A 21 19.20 15.29 20.18
C ASP A 21 17.79 14.67 20.22
N PRO A 22 16.73 15.41 20.62
CA PRO A 22 15.36 14.90 20.63
C PRO A 22 14.92 14.26 19.30
N ARG A 23 15.50 14.70 18.17
CA ARG A 23 15.27 14.11 16.84
C ARG A 23 15.87 12.72 16.72
N GLU A 24 17.05 12.49 17.28
CA GLU A 24 17.72 11.18 17.32
C GLU A 24 16.93 10.21 18.20
N ILE A 25 16.44 10.67 19.35
CA ILE A 25 15.57 9.88 20.24
C ILE A 25 14.27 9.47 19.52
N ALA A 26 13.63 10.40 18.81
CA ALA A 26 12.41 10.12 18.06
C ALA A 26 12.64 9.11 16.92
N GLN A 27 13.78 9.20 16.23
CA GLN A 27 14.16 8.25 15.19
C GLN A 27 14.46 6.86 15.76
N GLU A 28 15.19 6.77 16.88
CA GLU A 28 15.42 5.50 17.57
C GLU A 28 14.11 4.85 18.03
N GLN A 29 13.16 5.65 18.52
CA GLN A 29 11.87 5.15 18.96
C GLN A 29 11.00 4.68 17.79
N LEU A 30 10.96 5.44 16.69
CA LEU A 30 10.29 5.01 15.46
C LEU A 30 10.90 3.70 14.93
N ALA A 31 12.23 3.58 14.91
CA ALA A 31 12.90 2.36 14.48
C ALA A 31 12.48 1.15 15.33
N LYS A 32 12.38 1.32 16.66
CA LYS A 32 11.90 0.25 17.57
C LYS A 32 10.43 -0.12 17.31
N GLU A 33 9.58 0.84 17.01
CA GLU A 33 8.16 0.59 16.70
C GLU A 33 7.96 -0.11 15.36
N ILE A 34 8.82 0.15 14.37
CA ILE A 34 8.76 -0.45 13.03
C ILE A 34 9.45 -1.81 12.95
N GLU A 35 10.41 -2.08 13.84
CA GLU A 35 11.18 -3.32 13.82
C GLU A 35 10.33 -4.61 13.79
N PRO A 36 9.23 -4.76 14.57
CA PRO A 36 8.35 -5.92 14.47
C PRO A 36 7.70 -6.06 13.08
N THR A 37 7.33 -4.93 12.47
CA THR A 37 6.78 -4.89 11.10
C THR A 37 7.81 -5.40 10.10
N ARG A 38 9.04 -4.88 10.18
CA ARG A 38 10.16 -5.32 9.33
C ARG A 38 10.39 -6.83 9.47
N ILE A 39 10.49 -7.35 10.69
CA ILE A 39 10.71 -8.78 10.95
C ILE A 39 9.59 -9.62 10.33
N LYS A 40 8.32 -9.22 10.51
CA LYS A 40 7.16 -9.97 9.99
C LYS A 40 7.14 -9.98 8.46
N LEU A 41 7.34 -8.83 7.81
CA LEU A 41 7.32 -8.73 6.35
C LEU A 41 8.51 -9.46 5.70
N GLU A 42 9.71 -9.38 6.31
CA GLU A 42 10.87 -10.16 5.86
C GLU A 42 10.67 -11.68 6.03
N ALA A 43 9.90 -12.11 7.04
CA ALA A 43 9.52 -13.52 7.18
C ALA A 43 8.58 -13.96 6.07
N PHE A 44 7.57 -13.15 5.71
CA PHE A 44 6.66 -13.43 4.61
C PHE A 44 7.36 -13.47 3.25
N LYS A 45 8.33 -12.58 3.02
CA LYS A 45 9.13 -12.54 1.78
C LYS A 45 9.89 -13.84 1.48
N LYS A 46 10.18 -14.64 2.51
CA LYS A 46 10.84 -15.96 2.41
C LYS A 46 9.87 -17.08 2.07
N GLN A 47 8.57 -16.86 2.22
CA GLN A 47 7.53 -17.84 1.91
C GLN A 47 7.17 -17.80 0.42
N PRO A 48 6.64 -18.90 -0.13
CA PRO A 48 6.08 -18.87 -1.48
C PRO A 48 4.93 -17.86 -1.58
N ILE A 49 4.89 -17.12 -2.68
CA ILE A 49 3.81 -16.18 -2.97
C ILE A 49 2.50 -16.94 -3.11
N TYR A 50 1.55 -16.63 -2.23
CA TYR A 50 0.16 -17.05 -2.35
C TYR A 50 -0.58 -16.13 -3.33
N TRP A 51 -1.22 -16.71 -4.33
CA TRP A 51 -1.89 -15.99 -5.41
C TRP A 51 -3.05 -16.79 -6.01
N SER A 52 -4.26 -16.23 -6.02
CA SER A 52 -5.50 -16.85 -6.50
C SER A 52 -6.07 -16.19 -7.78
N GLY A 53 -5.24 -15.49 -8.56
CA GLY A 53 -5.69 -14.75 -9.74
C GLY A 53 -5.92 -15.59 -11.00
N ILE A 54 -6.98 -15.25 -11.74
CA ILE A 54 -7.35 -15.90 -13.01
C ILE A 54 -7.42 -14.93 -14.20
N GLU A 55 -7.49 -13.63 -13.97
CA GLU A 55 -7.70 -12.64 -15.04
C GLU A 55 -6.46 -12.48 -15.90
N SER A 56 -6.62 -12.60 -17.22
CA SER A 56 -5.52 -12.71 -18.18
C SER A 56 -5.00 -11.36 -18.68
N SER A 57 -5.75 -10.29 -18.42
CA SER A 57 -5.35 -8.92 -18.74
C SER A 57 -5.77 -7.92 -17.67
N LYS A 58 -5.04 -6.81 -17.60
CA LYS A 58 -5.35 -5.67 -16.74
C LYS A 58 -6.72 -5.03 -17.06
N ASP A 59 -7.14 -5.06 -18.32
CA ASP A 59 -8.44 -4.51 -18.74
C ASP A 59 -9.57 -5.41 -18.24
N GLU A 60 -9.51 -6.71 -18.50
CA GLU A 60 -10.47 -7.70 -17.98
C GLU A 60 -10.60 -7.62 -16.46
N CYS A 61 -9.48 -7.50 -15.75
CA CYS A 61 -9.48 -7.34 -14.30
C CYS A 61 -10.33 -6.14 -13.83
N VAL A 62 -10.15 -4.98 -14.46
CA VAL A 62 -10.92 -3.77 -14.15
C VAL A 62 -12.40 -3.96 -14.52
N LEU A 63 -12.69 -4.56 -15.69
CA LEU A 63 -14.06 -4.83 -16.13
C LEU A 63 -14.79 -5.75 -15.14
N SER A 64 -14.16 -6.87 -14.76
CA SER A 64 -14.66 -7.84 -13.79
C SER A 64 -14.91 -7.21 -12.43
N PHE A 65 -13.97 -6.39 -11.96
CA PHE A 65 -14.13 -5.63 -10.71
C PHE A 65 -15.34 -4.70 -10.76
N ILE A 66 -15.40 -3.77 -11.74
CA ILE A 66 -16.52 -2.81 -11.84
C ILE A 66 -17.86 -3.54 -11.97
N LYS A 67 -17.90 -4.63 -12.75
CA LYS A 67 -19.09 -5.49 -12.87
C LYS A 67 -19.49 -6.08 -11.51
N SER A 68 -18.54 -6.65 -10.75
CA SER A 68 -18.83 -7.21 -9.43
C SER A 68 -19.37 -6.17 -8.44
N VAL A 69 -18.84 -4.94 -8.47
CA VAL A 69 -19.37 -3.82 -7.67
C VAL A 69 -20.79 -3.46 -8.09
N SER A 70 -21.06 -3.42 -9.40
CA SER A 70 -22.38 -3.08 -9.93
C SER A 70 -23.45 -4.10 -9.53
N GLU A 71 -23.06 -5.37 -9.38
CA GLU A 71 -23.86 -6.50 -8.89
C GLU A 71 -24.04 -6.48 -7.37
N GLY A 72 -23.46 -5.51 -6.66
CA GLY A 72 -23.57 -5.37 -5.20
C GLY A 72 -22.64 -6.28 -4.40
N LYS A 73 -21.63 -6.89 -5.02
CA LYS A 73 -20.61 -7.68 -4.29
C LYS A 73 -19.71 -6.77 -3.47
N SER A 74 -19.17 -7.29 -2.38
CA SER A 74 -18.29 -6.59 -1.44
C SER A 74 -17.34 -7.56 -0.73
N GLY A 75 -16.28 -7.02 -0.11
CA GLY A 75 -15.32 -7.82 0.65
C GLY A 75 -14.59 -8.84 -0.23
N GLU A 76 -14.50 -10.07 0.24
CA GLU A 76 -13.84 -11.20 -0.46
C GLU A 76 -14.59 -11.65 -1.73
N ASN A 77 -15.86 -11.26 -1.89
CA ASN A 77 -16.64 -11.58 -3.09
C ASN A 77 -16.36 -10.63 -4.27
N LEU A 78 -15.50 -9.62 -4.09
CA LEU A 78 -15.12 -8.71 -5.18
C LEU A 78 -14.23 -9.42 -6.18
N ALA A 79 -14.60 -9.32 -7.46
CA ALA A 79 -13.81 -9.91 -8.52
C ALA A 79 -12.51 -9.13 -8.74
N CYS A 80 -11.44 -9.85 -9.02
CA CYS A 80 -10.12 -9.31 -9.35
C CYS A 80 -9.51 -8.36 -8.29
N VAL A 81 -9.85 -8.47 -7.01
CA VAL A 81 -9.19 -7.73 -5.93
C VAL A 81 -8.28 -8.67 -5.16
N LEU A 82 -7.13 -8.18 -4.68
CA LEU A 82 -6.32 -8.97 -3.74
C LEU A 82 -7.12 -9.29 -2.48
N GLU A 83 -7.14 -10.57 -2.14
CA GLU A 83 -7.62 -11.03 -0.85
C GLU A 83 -6.70 -10.51 0.25
N ASN A 84 -7.21 -10.40 1.48
CA ASN A 84 -6.43 -9.85 2.60
C ASN A 84 -5.11 -10.60 2.82
N ARG A 85 -5.15 -11.94 2.67
CA ARG A 85 -3.97 -12.78 2.79
C ARG A 85 -2.94 -12.50 1.70
N GLU A 86 -3.36 -12.44 0.43
CA GLU A 86 -2.46 -12.11 -0.68
C GLU A 86 -1.87 -10.70 -0.51
N TRP A 87 -2.70 -9.76 -0.03
CA TRP A 87 -2.26 -8.40 0.21
C TRP A 87 -1.18 -8.34 1.28
N GLU A 88 -1.44 -8.91 2.45
CA GLU A 88 -0.53 -8.84 3.61
C GLU A 88 0.70 -9.75 3.47
N GLU A 89 0.52 -11.00 3.04
CA GLU A 89 1.59 -12.01 3.01
C GLU A 89 2.37 -11.99 1.70
N SER A 90 1.75 -11.64 0.56
CA SER A 90 2.43 -11.69 -0.74
C SER A 90 2.83 -10.32 -1.26
N PHE A 91 1.99 -9.28 -1.12
CA PHE A 91 2.24 -7.97 -1.74
C PHE A 91 3.01 -7.00 -0.83
N LEU A 92 2.55 -6.78 0.40
CA LEU A 92 3.19 -5.84 1.34
C LEU A 92 4.70 -6.06 1.57
N PRO A 93 5.23 -7.30 1.62
CA PRO A 93 6.67 -7.51 1.77
C PRO A 93 7.53 -6.88 0.67
N TYR A 94 6.95 -6.60 -0.50
CA TYR A 94 7.63 -5.94 -1.61
C TYR A 94 7.27 -4.45 -1.75
N VAL A 95 6.28 -3.98 -0.99
CA VAL A 95 5.94 -2.56 -0.85
C VAL A 95 6.79 -1.89 0.24
N PHE A 96 7.13 -2.64 1.29
CA PHE A 96 8.03 -2.15 2.34
C PHE A 96 9.42 -1.85 1.79
N GLY A 97 9.97 -0.71 2.17
CA GLY A 97 11.24 -0.15 1.68
C GLY A 97 11.13 0.59 0.34
N GLN A 98 9.92 0.81 -0.18
CA GLN A 98 9.71 1.53 -1.46
C GLN A 98 9.33 3.01 -1.28
N GLY A 99 9.57 3.60 -0.11
CA GLY A 99 9.25 5.00 0.18
C GLY A 99 7.77 5.24 0.46
N THR A 100 7.06 4.21 0.96
CA THR A 100 5.64 4.31 1.29
C THR A 100 5.42 4.59 2.78
N ILE A 101 4.20 4.92 3.17
CA ILE A 101 3.88 5.13 4.59
C ILE A 101 4.07 3.85 5.43
N LEU A 102 4.13 2.66 4.81
CA LEU A 102 4.44 1.40 5.49
C LEU A 102 5.85 1.39 6.10
N ASP A 103 6.76 2.21 5.55
CA ASP A 103 8.16 2.29 6.01
C ASP A 103 8.29 3.03 7.36
N SER A 104 7.24 3.74 7.75
CA SER A 104 7.19 4.59 8.95
C SER A 104 5.92 4.39 9.78
N THR A 105 5.11 3.37 9.47
CA THR A 105 3.88 3.07 10.20
C THR A 105 3.87 1.60 10.62
N PRO A 106 3.62 1.27 11.90
CA PRO A 106 3.45 -0.11 12.34
C PRO A 106 2.36 -0.82 11.54
N LEU A 107 2.58 -2.10 11.20
CA LEU A 107 1.76 -2.86 10.25
C LEU A 107 0.26 -2.83 10.59
N GLU A 108 -0.12 -3.02 11.85
CA GLU A 108 -1.51 -3.03 12.29
C GLU A 108 -2.21 -1.69 12.01
N LYS A 109 -1.53 -0.58 12.35
CA LYS A 109 -2.03 0.77 12.07
C LYS A 109 -2.09 1.04 10.56
N TYR A 110 -1.10 0.57 9.81
CA TYR A 110 -1.10 0.66 8.36
C TYR A 110 -2.29 -0.09 7.75
N LEU A 111 -2.54 -1.33 8.16
CA LEU A 111 -3.67 -2.17 7.74
C LEU A 111 -5.01 -1.48 8.02
N GLN A 112 -5.16 -0.86 9.19
CA GLN A 112 -6.36 -0.09 9.53
C GLN A 112 -6.57 1.09 8.57
N ILE A 113 -5.54 1.93 8.39
CA ILE A 113 -5.60 3.10 7.51
C ILE A 113 -5.92 2.69 6.07
N THR A 114 -5.27 1.64 5.55
CA THR A 114 -5.51 1.19 4.17
C THR A 114 -6.89 0.55 4.01
N SER A 115 -7.39 -0.16 5.02
CA SER A 115 -8.76 -0.69 5.04
C SER A 115 -9.79 0.44 4.96
N ASP A 116 -9.64 1.48 5.79
CA ASP A 116 -10.55 2.63 5.79
C ASP A 116 -10.55 3.34 4.43
N ARG A 117 -9.36 3.57 3.86
CA ARG A 117 -9.21 4.18 2.53
C ARG A 117 -9.81 3.29 1.44
N LYS A 118 -9.58 1.98 1.49
CA LYS A 118 -10.19 1.00 0.57
C LYS A 118 -11.71 1.10 0.63
N ASN A 119 -12.30 1.15 1.81
CA ASN A 119 -13.74 1.28 2.00
C ASN A 119 -14.27 2.60 1.41
N MET A 120 -13.60 3.74 1.65
CA MET A 120 -13.98 5.03 1.06
C MET A 120 -13.95 4.99 -0.48
N GLY A 121 -12.87 4.46 -1.07
CA GLY A 121 -12.76 4.34 -2.53
C GLY A 121 -13.81 3.39 -3.11
N PHE A 122 -14.03 2.26 -2.46
CA PHE A 122 -15.06 1.29 -2.84
C PHE A 122 -16.47 1.89 -2.80
N GLU A 123 -16.84 2.58 -1.72
CA GLU A 123 -18.18 3.18 -1.58
C GLU A 123 -18.42 4.30 -2.62
N LYS A 124 -17.38 5.07 -3.00
CA LYS A 124 -17.46 6.02 -4.12
C LYS A 124 -17.80 5.30 -5.44
N ILE A 125 -17.07 4.23 -5.76
CA ILE A 125 -17.31 3.44 -6.99
C ILE A 125 -18.72 2.83 -6.95
N LYS A 126 -19.07 2.20 -5.84
CA LYS A 126 -20.38 1.56 -5.62
C LYS A 126 -21.52 2.55 -5.78
N THR A 127 -21.44 3.72 -5.13
CA THR A 127 -22.43 4.80 -5.30
C THR A 127 -22.58 5.20 -6.77
N LEU A 128 -21.48 5.18 -7.53
CA LEU A 128 -21.49 5.52 -8.93
C LEU A 128 -22.14 4.44 -9.81
N VAL A 129 -21.82 3.16 -9.62
CA VAL A 129 -22.18 2.09 -10.58
C VAL A 129 -23.26 1.11 -10.11
N GLN A 130 -23.53 0.99 -8.81
CA GLN A 130 -24.44 -0.03 -8.28
C GLN A 130 -25.87 0.18 -8.78
N ASN A 131 -26.49 -0.89 -9.27
CA ASN A 131 -27.85 -0.91 -9.81
C ASN A 131 -28.11 0.11 -10.95
N LYS A 132 -27.05 0.62 -11.58
CA LYS A 132 -27.13 1.59 -12.68
C LYS A 132 -26.65 0.94 -13.96
N LYS A 133 -27.30 1.29 -15.08
CA LYS A 133 -26.77 0.94 -16.41
C LYS A 133 -25.58 1.85 -16.71
N TYR A 134 -24.42 1.25 -16.94
CA TYR A 134 -23.21 1.96 -17.30
C TYR A 134 -22.59 1.35 -18.56
N LYS A 135 -21.75 2.13 -19.24
CA LYS A 135 -20.87 1.65 -20.30
C LYS A 135 -19.46 2.14 -20.01
N ILE A 136 -18.48 1.25 -19.98
CA ILE A 136 -17.07 1.65 -19.91
C ILE A 136 -16.67 2.19 -21.28
N ILE A 137 -16.23 3.45 -21.29
CA ILE A 137 -15.83 4.18 -22.50
C ILE A 137 -14.37 3.89 -22.81
N SER A 138 -13.50 4.01 -21.79
CA SER A 138 -12.07 3.75 -21.93
C SER A 138 -11.44 3.38 -20.58
N ILE A 139 -10.35 2.63 -20.66
CA ILE A 139 -9.43 2.39 -19.54
C ILE A 139 -8.06 2.87 -20.03
N GLN A 140 -7.61 3.99 -19.49
CA GLN A 140 -6.34 4.59 -19.87
C GLN A 140 -5.29 4.20 -18.84
N TRP A 141 -4.17 3.66 -19.31
CA TRP A 141 -3.06 3.26 -18.44
C TRP A 141 -1.97 4.31 -18.53
N ASN A 142 -1.60 4.91 -17.39
CA ASN A 142 -0.46 5.81 -17.40
C ASN A 142 0.84 5.01 -17.59
N LYS A 143 1.40 5.06 -18.81
CA LYS A 143 2.62 4.33 -19.19
C LYS A 143 3.84 4.77 -18.38
N ASN A 144 3.84 6.00 -17.87
CA ASN A 144 4.93 6.56 -17.08
C ASN A 144 4.83 6.20 -15.59
N GLU A 145 3.70 5.65 -15.14
CA GLU A 145 3.46 5.22 -13.76
C GLU A 145 3.49 3.70 -13.63
N LYS A 146 4.37 3.03 -14.40
CA LYS A 146 4.65 1.61 -14.18
C LYS A 146 5.53 1.47 -12.93
N SER A 147 5.01 0.79 -11.91
CA SER A 147 5.74 0.54 -10.66
C SER A 147 6.24 -0.91 -10.63
N ASN A 148 7.43 -1.14 -10.08
CA ASN A 148 7.97 -2.47 -9.87
C ASN A 148 8.05 -2.73 -8.37
N PHE A 149 7.41 -3.80 -7.92
CA PHE A 149 7.42 -4.25 -6.53
C PHE A 149 7.99 -5.67 -6.49
N GLY A 150 9.25 -5.83 -6.89
CA GLY A 150 9.93 -7.13 -6.97
C GLY A 150 9.31 -8.04 -8.03
N PRO A 151 8.62 -9.13 -7.67
CA PRO A 151 7.98 -10.02 -8.64
C PRO A 151 6.68 -9.46 -9.23
N PHE A 152 6.17 -8.34 -8.70
CA PHE A 152 4.95 -7.71 -9.18
C PHE A 152 5.25 -6.52 -10.08
N LEU A 153 4.49 -6.41 -11.17
CA LEU A 153 4.47 -5.22 -12.01
C LEU A 153 3.16 -4.49 -11.79
N GLY A 154 3.20 -3.18 -11.59
CA GLY A 154 2.04 -2.37 -11.30
C GLY A 154 1.72 -1.36 -12.40
N TRP A 155 0.43 -1.13 -12.66
CA TRP A 155 -0.10 -0.02 -13.45
C TRP A 155 -1.24 0.70 -12.75
N LYS A 156 -1.37 1.99 -13.03
CA LYS A 156 -2.48 2.82 -12.58
C LYS A 156 -3.47 3.08 -13.74
N PRO A 157 -4.74 2.68 -13.59
CA PRO A 157 -5.78 3.00 -14.56
C PRO A 157 -6.42 4.36 -14.28
N VAL A 158 -6.93 4.98 -15.35
CA VAL A 158 -7.95 6.02 -15.32
C VAL A 158 -9.14 5.47 -16.10
N ILE A 159 -10.27 5.27 -15.42
CA ILE A 159 -11.42 4.56 -15.98
C ILE A 159 -12.51 5.58 -16.30
N GLN A 160 -12.94 5.65 -17.55
CA GLN A 160 -14.04 6.51 -17.97
C GLN A 160 -15.29 5.67 -18.24
N LEU A 161 -16.42 6.11 -17.70
CA LEU A 161 -17.70 5.45 -17.86
C LEU A 161 -18.81 6.43 -18.23
N SER A 162 -19.80 5.93 -18.97
CA SER A 162 -21.04 6.65 -19.28
C SER A 162 -22.17 6.11 -18.43
N ILE A 163 -22.88 6.97 -17.72
CA ILE A 163 -24.14 6.68 -17.02
C ILE A 163 -25.14 7.76 -17.38
N ASN A 164 -26.32 7.39 -17.88
CA ASN A 164 -27.36 8.34 -18.28
C ASN A 164 -26.86 9.46 -19.21
N ARG A 165 -26.00 9.12 -20.18
CA ARG A 165 -25.33 10.05 -21.13
C ARG A 165 -24.32 11.01 -20.51
N ASN A 166 -24.11 10.98 -19.20
CA ASN A 166 -23.05 11.72 -18.53
C ASN A 166 -21.79 10.86 -18.45
N THR A 167 -20.62 11.49 -18.59
CA THR A 167 -19.32 10.85 -18.45
C THR A 167 -18.81 11.06 -17.03
N PHE A 168 -18.37 9.98 -16.40
CA PHE A 168 -17.73 9.97 -15.09
C PHE A 168 -16.35 9.34 -15.18
N VAL A 169 -15.47 9.75 -14.28
CA VAL A 169 -14.11 9.21 -14.15
C VAL A 169 -14.01 8.49 -12.81
N ILE A 170 -13.56 7.25 -12.81
CA ILE A 170 -13.14 6.51 -11.62
C ILE A 170 -11.62 6.60 -11.53
N ASN A 171 -11.15 7.21 -10.45
CA ASN A 171 -9.73 7.29 -10.08
C ASN A 171 -9.44 6.51 -8.80
N GLU A 172 -10.43 5.80 -8.26
CA GLU A 172 -10.36 5.10 -6.99
C GLU A 172 -9.63 3.76 -7.10
N VAL A 173 -9.52 3.19 -8.29
CA VAL A 173 -8.61 2.06 -8.57
C VAL A 173 -7.21 2.63 -8.75
N LYS A 174 -6.38 2.55 -7.70
CA LYS A 174 -5.05 3.18 -7.67
C LYS A 174 -3.98 2.29 -8.28
N GLN A 175 -4.11 0.97 -8.14
CA GLN A 175 -3.09 0.04 -8.59
C GLN A 175 -3.69 -1.29 -9.02
N VAL A 176 -3.41 -1.68 -10.26
CA VAL A 176 -3.54 -3.06 -10.75
C VAL A 176 -2.14 -3.63 -10.84
N ILE A 177 -1.94 -4.84 -10.35
CA ILE A 177 -0.66 -5.54 -10.38
C ILE A 177 -0.76 -6.84 -11.17
N GLU A 178 0.35 -7.23 -11.81
CA GLU A 178 0.56 -8.49 -12.49
C GLU A 178 1.48 -9.37 -11.66
N TYR A 179 1.14 -10.65 -11.58
CA TYR A 179 2.02 -11.73 -11.16
C TYR A 179 1.87 -12.91 -12.12
N LYS A 180 2.98 -13.35 -12.72
CA LYS A 180 3.03 -14.49 -13.66
C LYS A 180 1.94 -14.45 -14.75
N GLY A 181 1.73 -13.27 -15.37
CA GLY A 181 0.74 -13.10 -16.45
C GLY A 181 -0.71 -13.01 -16.00
N THR A 182 -1.00 -12.99 -14.70
CA THR A 182 -2.35 -12.80 -14.15
C THR A 182 -2.44 -11.50 -13.36
N TYR A 183 -3.62 -10.88 -13.34
CA TYR A 183 -3.81 -9.51 -12.84
C TYR A 183 -4.76 -9.45 -11.65
N LYS A 184 -4.49 -8.54 -10.71
CA LYS A 184 -5.39 -8.17 -9.59
C LYS A 184 -5.29 -6.69 -9.23
N ILE A 185 -6.38 -6.10 -8.74
CA ILE A 185 -6.40 -4.78 -8.11
C ILE A 185 -5.80 -4.91 -6.72
N ALA A 186 -4.67 -4.24 -6.51
CA ALA A 186 -3.96 -4.25 -5.24
C ALA A 186 -4.34 -3.08 -4.34
N VAL A 187 -4.71 -1.94 -4.92
CA VAL A 187 -4.99 -0.72 -4.15
C VAL A 187 -6.26 -0.05 -4.68
N ILE A 188 -7.22 0.10 -3.77
CA ILE A 188 -8.42 0.91 -3.92
C ILE A 188 -8.35 2.01 -2.87
N GLY A 189 -8.69 3.25 -3.22
CA GLY A 189 -8.66 4.37 -2.28
C GLY A 189 -9.29 5.64 -2.83
N PRO A 190 -9.58 6.65 -1.99
CA PRO A 190 -10.24 7.88 -2.40
C PRO A 190 -9.43 8.74 -3.38
#